data_AF-A0A5P2C789-F1
#
_entry.id   AF-A0A5P2C789-F1
#
_cell.length_a   1.000
_cell.length_b   1.000
_cell.length_c   1.000
_cell.angle_alpha   90.00
_cell.angle_beta   90.00
_cell.angle_gamma   90.00
#
_symmetry.space_group_name_H-M   'P 1'
#
loop_
_entity.id
_entity.type
_entity.pdbx_description
1 polymer ?
#
loop_
_entity_poly.entity_id
_entity_poly.type
_entity_poly.pdbx_seq_one_letter_code
_entity_poly.pdbx_strand_id
1 'polypeptide(L)'
;MGNEDASAGRLGGGFGGGNTPITGAMTRAEMIEVWRTHRAARRAAAVSGPEDPVDGFALRKWRKAGVFGAEAVARVEDVLRALLASVAAEDGTLSWGADTIRACLDGQPTPQLLPAVKALLEAAEPNRAVAQTAAVLSVIHEVGMPWLSPVGERRLAVIAGTVATSELGPADVPRAEDDPVGAYALYHALIRGHLDELPAHSLRAVIPWAPLGIIDDLIDADVLDRGNRPWSLRSDTAEQGYLLARLAPEKVEAALAQSLCWNEPREREAFLAGEPVDPKPGSLYDLLLRVADGEPEVLKELEELLPRDLVLQLRKIQEGAVTGTWDPDIPADRGLWRLLCALWEPRAAINPARGPFYALVALRHAYDLICQGERKKAQAQVNKLVDHEDAEAGAATEAWNMFAYLALLNDDLDLAYVSLARVARTDRRVEDNLALLDRRRRTKRNDRSQPANPYLELGLPHKSEQWKHQWRERRRADRDNLDLAAQANWAKRRIEQAERAEDWSDFFVLPLDPTALRLPTVRPRSLTPRPAVMPRRTPSGAAADLSAVRDRALATLLPTLLSAPRRPDHDHRTSS
;
A
#
# COMPACT_ATOMS: atom_id res chain seq x y z
N MET A 1 -42.36 19.66 -41.64
CA MET A 1 -42.61 18.83 -42.84
C MET A 1 -42.44 17.40 -42.35
N GLY A 2 -43.49 16.71 -41.89
CA GLY A 2 -44.64 16.19 -42.68
C GLY A 2 -44.12 15.03 -43.55
N ASN A 3 -44.56 13.77 -43.49
CA ASN A 3 -45.79 13.11 -43.05
C ASN A 3 -45.40 11.66 -42.68
N GLU A 4 -45.98 11.05 -41.64
CA GLU A 4 -47.19 10.20 -41.72
C GLU A 4 -47.13 9.14 -42.83
N ASP A 5 -47.03 7.87 -42.43
CA ASP A 5 -48.08 6.93 -42.83
C ASP A 5 -48.31 5.86 -41.77
N ALA A 6 -49.57 5.75 -41.40
CA ALA A 6 -50.12 4.85 -40.40
C ALA A 6 -50.73 3.63 -41.09
N SER A 7 -50.77 2.49 -40.41
CA SER A 7 -51.83 1.50 -40.62
C SER A 7 -52.16 0.81 -39.32
N ALA A 8 -53.39 1.07 -38.92
CA ALA A 8 -54.03 0.69 -37.68
C ALA A 8 -54.83 -0.61 -37.81
N GLY A 9 -55.07 -1.24 -36.66
CA GLY A 9 -56.30 -1.97 -36.38
C GLY A 9 -56.06 -3.15 -35.43
N ARG A 10 -56.84 -3.41 -34.38
CA ARG A 10 -58.01 -2.78 -33.75
C ARG A 10 -58.13 -3.45 -32.36
N LEU A 11 -58.26 -2.67 -31.29
CA LEU A 11 -59.45 -2.48 -30.44
C LEU A 11 -59.93 -3.68 -29.57
N GLY A 12 -59.96 -3.39 -28.27
CA GLY A 12 -60.66 -4.07 -27.18
C GLY A 12 -59.88 -3.76 -25.88
N GLY A 13 -60.16 -2.73 -25.08
CA GLY A 13 -61.46 -2.27 -24.62
C GLY A 13 -61.79 -2.95 -23.29
N GLY A 14 -61.26 -2.43 -22.18
CA GLY A 14 -61.50 -2.97 -20.84
C GLY A 14 -61.01 -2.04 -19.74
N PHE A 15 -61.85 -1.08 -19.35
CA PHE A 15 -61.77 -0.44 -18.03
C PHE A 15 -61.91 -1.53 -16.95
N GLY A 16 -60.97 -1.57 -16.03
CA GLY A 16 -61.03 -2.43 -14.85
C GLY A 16 -60.10 -1.90 -13.78
N GLY A 17 -60.62 -1.02 -12.92
CA GLY A 17 -59.97 -0.70 -11.65
C GLY A 17 -59.80 -2.00 -10.86
N GLY A 18 -58.55 -2.36 -10.60
CA GLY A 18 -58.18 -3.50 -9.78
C GLY A 18 -57.09 -3.05 -8.82
N ASN A 19 -57.50 -2.50 -7.69
CA ASN A 19 -56.71 -2.56 -6.46
C ASN A 19 -56.30 -4.02 -6.26
N THR A 20 -55.05 -4.37 -6.54
CA THR A 20 -54.46 -5.60 -6.01
C THR A 20 -54.27 -5.41 -4.51
N PRO A 21 -54.98 -6.15 -3.65
CA PRO A 21 -54.81 -6.01 -2.23
C PRO A 21 -53.48 -6.65 -1.82
N ILE A 22 -52.75 -5.92 -0.98
CA ILE A 22 -51.69 -6.46 -0.13
C ILE A 22 -52.37 -7.50 0.78
N THR A 23 -52.19 -8.80 0.53
CA THR A 23 -52.63 -9.84 1.49
C THR A 23 -51.69 -11.04 1.50
N GLY A 24 -50.69 -10.94 2.37
CA GLY A 24 -50.17 -12.06 3.15
C GLY A 24 -50.18 -11.68 4.64
N ALA A 25 -51.25 -11.03 5.11
CA ALA A 25 -51.40 -10.70 6.51
C ALA A 25 -51.81 -11.99 7.25
N MET A 26 -50.92 -12.52 8.09
CA MET A 26 -51.25 -13.63 8.99
C MET A 26 -52.56 -13.33 9.71
N THR A 27 -53.44 -14.31 9.76
CA THR A 27 -54.70 -14.18 10.47
C THR A 27 -54.45 -14.06 11.98
N ARG A 28 -55.38 -13.45 12.69
CA ARG A 28 -55.31 -13.23 14.15
C ARG A 28 -55.06 -14.52 14.94
N ALA A 29 -55.64 -15.63 14.50
CA ALA A 29 -55.45 -16.94 15.12
C ALA A 29 -54.01 -17.43 14.92
N GLU A 30 -53.48 -17.31 13.70
CA GLU A 30 -52.11 -17.69 13.38
C GLU A 30 -51.08 -16.85 14.15
N MET A 31 -51.31 -15.54 14.31
CA MET A 31 -50.42 -14.70 15.13
C MET A 31 -50.42 -15.09 16.62
N ILE A 32 -51.58 -15.42 17.18
CA ILE A 32 -51.71 -15.85 18.59
C ILE A 32 -51.08 -17.24 18.77
N GLU A 33 -51.27 -18.13 17.81
CA GLU A 33 -50.75 -19.49 17.85
C GLU A 33 -49.24 -19.51 17.67
N VAL A 34 -48.70 -18.74 16.73
CA VAL A 34 -47.26 -18.50 16.56
C VAL A 34 -46.65 -17.86 17.80
N TRP A 35 -47.32 -16.88 18.42
CA TRP A 35 -46.85 -16.31 19.69
C TRP A 35 -46.84 -17.35 20.82
N ARG A 36 -47.88 -18.18 20.93
CA ARG A 36 -47.98 -19.24 21.94
C ARG A 36 -46.92 -20.33 21.73
N THR A 37 -46.66 -20.74 20.50
CA THR A 37 -45.64 -21.74 20.18
C THR A 37 -44.23 -21.19 20.41
N HIS A 38 -43.92 -19.95 19.99
CA HIS A 38 -42.63 -19.32 20.30
C HIS A 38 -42.41 -19.19 21.81
N ARG A 39 -43.43 -18.83 22.58
CA ARG A 39 -43.36 -18.76 24.05
C ARG A 39 -43.18 -20.13 24.69
N ALA A 40 -43.89 -21.16 24.21
CA ALA A 40 -43.77 -22.51 24.73
C ALA A 40 -42.38 -23.11 24.46
N ALA A 41 -41.83 -22.89 23.26
CA ALA A 41 -40.48 -23.31 22.89
C ALA A 41 -39.40 -22.61 23.74
N ARG A 42 -39.55 -21.31 24.02
CA ARG A 42 -38.62 -20.56 24.89
C ARG A 42 -38.70 -20.95 26.36
N ARG A 43 -39.91 -21.26 26.87
CA ARG A 43 -40.07 -21.82 28.22
C ARG A 43 -39.34 -23.15 28.38
N ALA A 44 -39.45 -24.05 27.39
CA ALA A 44 -38.79 -25.35 27.44
C ALA A 44 -37.26 -25.26 27.57
N ALA A 45 -36.65 -24.16 27.09
CA ALA A 45 -35.21 -23.91 27.18
C ALA A 45 -34.75 -23.26 28.51
N ALA A 46 -35.66 -22.72 29.34
CA ALA A 46 -35.31 -21.86 30.48
C ALA A 46 -35.63 -22.45 31.87
N VAL A 47 -36.15 -23.67 31.98
CA VAL A 47 -36.60 -24.22 33.28
C VAL A 47 -35.42 -24.63 34.17
N SER A 48 -35.11 -23.82 35.17
CA SER A 48 -34.43 -24.22 36.42
C SER A 48 -34.66 -23.18 37.52
N GLY A 49 -35.64 -23.41 38.41
CA GLY A 49 -35.81 -22.61 39.64
C GLY A 49 -37.08 -22.99 40.43
N PRO A 50 -37.05 -22.97 41.78
CA PRO A 50 -38.20 -23.29 42.62
C PRO A 50 -39.24 -22.17 42.64
N GLU A 51 -40.53 -22.52 42.64
CA GLU A 51 -41.66 -21.59 42.60
C GLU A 51 -41.97 -21.03 44.00
N ASP A 52 -41.64 -19.76 44.24
CA ASP A 52 -42.22 -18.98 45.33
C ASP A 52 -43.70 -18.65 45.07
N PRO A 53 -44.53 -18.45 46.11
CA PRO A 53 -45.95 -18.15 45.94
C PRO A 53 -46.15 -16.80 45.25
N VAL A 54 -46.44 -16.84 43.95
CA VAL A 54 -46.58 -15.65 43.12
C VAL A 54 -47.92 -14.96 43.36
N ASP A 55 -47.91 -13.66 43.68
CA ASP A 55 -49.13 -12.85 43.76
C ASP A 55 -49.80 -12.71 42.39
N GLY A 56 -50.88 -13.48 42.20
CA GLY A 56 -51.67 -13.49 40.97
C GLY A 56 -52.33 -12.14 40.64
N PHE A 57 -52.51 -11.25 41.63
CA PHE A 57 -53.07 -9.91 41.40
C PHE A 57 -52.01 -8.97 40.79
N ALA A 58 -50.79 -8.97 41.33
CA ALA A 58 -49.65 -8.25 40.76
C ALA A 58 -49.37 -8.67 39.30
N LEU A 59 -49.37 -9.98 39.02
CA LEU A 59 -49.21 -10.50 37.66
C LEU A 59 -50.30 -10.02 36.69
N ARG A 60 -51.56 -9.91 37.14
CA ARG A 60 -52.66 -9.42 36.30
C ARG A 60 -52.48 -7.95 35.92
N LYS A 61 -51.89 -7.14 36.79
CA LYS A 61 -51.59 -5.73 36.47
C LYS A 61 -50.51 -5.65 35.39
N TRP A 62 -49.41 -6.41 35.52
CA TRP A 62 -48.31 -6.42 34.55
C TRP A 62 -48.72 -6.85 33.13
N ARG A 63 -49.75 -7.70 32.99
CA ARG A 63 -50.35 -8.03 31.68
C ARG A 63 -50.83 -6.80 30.91
N LYS A 64 -51.25 -5.74 31.59
CA LYS A 64 -51.69 -4.49 30.94
C LYS A 64 -50.54 -3.78 30.22
N ALA A 65 -49.31 -3.99 30.69
CA ALA A 65 -48.07 -3.52 30.08
C ALA A 65 -47.46 -4.54 29.10
N GLY A 66 -48.15 -5.67 28.83
CA GLY A 66 -47.65 -6.72 27.93
C GLY A 66 -46.59 -7.63 28.53
N VAL A 67 -46.42 -7.64 29.86
CA VAL A 67 -45.47 -8.51 30.57
C VAL A 67 -46.24 -9.71 31.14
N PHE A 68 -45.76 -10.93 30.86
CA PHE A 68 -46.50 -12.16 31.17
C PHE A 68 -45.62 -13.18 31.91
N GLY A 69 -45.90 -13.41 33.20
CA GLY A 69 -45.22 -14.41 34.03
C GLY A 69 -44.39 -13.79 35.15
N ALA A 70 -44.05 -14.56 36.19
CA ALA A 70 -43.31 -14.06 37.34
C ALA A 70 -41.85 -13.71 37.01
N GLU A 71 -41.16 -14.63 36.35
CA GLU A 71 -39.77 -14.42 35.90
C GLU A 71 -39.65 -13.24 34.92
N ALA A 72 -40.63 -13.12 34.02
CA ALA A 72 -40.78 -12.01 33.09
C ALA A 72 -40.82 -10.66 33.82
N VAL A 73 -41.63 -10.58 34.88
CA VAL A 73 -41.76 -9.37 35.70
C VAL A 73 -40.43 -9.07 36.40
N ALA A 74 -39.79 -10.05 37.04
CA ALA A 74 -38.51 -9.84 37.71
C ALA A 74 -37.43 -9.27 36.78
N ARG A 75 -37.22 -9.89 35.60
CA ARG A 75 -36.23 -9.41 34.61
C ARG A 75 -36.55 -8.02 34.08
N VAL A 76 -37.84 -7.73 33.85
CA VAL A 76 -38.28 -6.40 33.41
C VAL A 76 -38.02 -5.37 34.49
N GLU A 77 -38.38 -5.67 35.74
CA GLU A 77 -38.14 -4.76 36.86
C GLU A 77 -36.65 -4.45 37.04
N ASP A 78 -35.78 -5.45 36.91
CA ASP A 78 -34.32 -5.25 37.00
C ASP A 78 -33.78 -4.33 35.91
N VAL A 79 -34.22 -4.52 34.66
CA VAL A 79 -33.84 -3.63 33.55
C VAL A 79 -34.41 -2.23 33.74
N LEU A 80 -35.65 -2.10 34.23
CA LEU A 80 -36.27 -0.79 34.49
C LEU A 80 -35.56 -0.04 35.62
N ARG A 81 -35.14 -0.73 36.68
CA ARG A 81 -34.31 -0.17 37.76
C ARG A 81 -32.97 0.31 37.21
N ALA A 82 -32.31 -0.49 36.37
CA ALA A 82 -31.05 -0.12 35.72
C ALA A 82 -31.22 1.09 34.79
N LEU A 83 -32.31 1.14 34.02
CA LEU A 83 -32.64 2.27 33.15
C LEU A 83 -32.85 3.55 33.98
N LEU A 84 -33.63 3.48 35.07
CA LEU A 84 -33.85 4.62 35.98
C LEU A 84 -32.57 5.11 36.66
N ALA A 85 -31.71 4.20 37.12
CA ALA A 85 -30.45 4.55 37.78
C ALA A 85 -29.49 5.30 36.84
N SER A 86 -29.71 5.20 35.53
CA SER A 86 -28.87 5.82 34.52
C SER A 86 -29.33 7.20 34.06
N VAL A 87 -30.52 7.64 34.49
CA VAL A 87 -31.10 8.95 34.15
C VAL A 87 -30.45 10.03 35.00
N ALA A 88 -29.98 11.11 34.38
CA ALA A 88 -29.50 12.28 35.10
C ALA A 88 -30.67 12.90 35.90
N ALA A 89 -30.46 13.11 37.20
CA ALA A 89 -31.52 13.55 38.13
C ALA A 89 -32.12 14.94 37.83
N GLU A 90 -31.50 15.72 36.95
CA GLU A 90 -31.82 17.13 36.70
C GLU A 90 -32.63 17.38 35.41
N ASP A 91 -32.90 16.35 34.60
CA ASP A 91 -33.57 16.54 33.31
C ASP A 91 -35.09 16.55 33.46
N GLY A 92 -35.65 17.73 33.77
CA GLY A 92 -37.09 17.93 34.01
C GLY A 92 -37.99 17.53 32.84
N THR A 93 -37.45 17.41 31.62
CA THR A 93 -38.17 16.98 30.42
C THR A 93 -38.50 15.48 30.40
N LEU A 94 -37.74 14.66 31.14
CA LEU A 94 -37.90 13.20 31.23
C LEU A 94 -38.64 12.75 32.49
N SER A 95 -39.05 13.70 33.34
CA SER A 95 -39.74 13.46 34.61
C SER A 95 -40.95 12.53 34.46
N TRP A 96 -41.82 12.78 33.48
CA TRP A 96 -42.98 11.93 33.19
C TRP A 96 -42.61 10.46 32.92
N GLY A 97 -41.56 10.23 32.12
CA GLY A 97 -41.13 8.88 31.76
C GLY A 97 -40.55 8.16 33.00
N ALA A 98 -39.69 8.84 33.74
CA ALA A 98 -39.09 8.30 34.96
C ALA A 98 -40.16 8.00 36.04
N ASP A 99 -41.12 8.90 36.22
CA ASP A 99 -42.23 8.73 37.18
C ASP A 99 -43.15 7.58 36.76
N THR A 100 -43.40 7.43 35.46
CA THR A 100 -44.19 6.30 34.94
C THR A 100 -43.49 4.97 35.22
N ILE A 101 -42.17 4.88 35.04
CA ILE A 101 -41.42 3.66 35.36
C ILE A 101 -41.43 3.39 36.88
N ARG A 102 -41.20 4.41 37.73
CA ARG A 102 -41.27 4.28 39.20
C ARG A 102 -42.62 3.77 39.65
N ALA A 103 -43.71 4.34 39.15
CA ALA A 103 -45.07 3.88 39.45
C ALA A 103 -45.31 2.43 39.01
N CYS A 104 -44.73 2.00 37.87
CA CYS A 104 -44.80 0.61 37.43
C CYS A 104 -44.05 -0.34 38.40
N LEU A 105 -42.86 0.06 38.86
CA LEU A 105 -42.07 -0.67 39.87
C LEU A 105 -42.76 -0.73 41.25
N ASP A 106 -43.53 0.30 41.60
CA ASP A 106 -44.35 0.36 42.83
C ASP A 106 -45.68 -0.43 42.73
N GLY A 107 -45.81 -1.28 41.71
CA GLY A 107 -46.96 -2.19 41.56
C GLY A 107 -48.17 -1.57 40.85
N GLN A 108 -47.98 -0.50 40.09
CA GLN A 108 -48.99 0.11 39.20
C GLN A 108 -48.57 0.08 37.71
N PRO A 109 -48.28 -1.10 37.12
CA PRO A 109 -47.88 -1.18 35.72
C PRO A 109 -49.01 -0.75 34.78
N THR A 110 -48.66 0.09 33.79
CA THR A 110 -49.61 0.67 32.83
C THR A 110 -49.16 0.45 31.39
N PRO A 111 -50.06 0.59 30.40
CA PRO A 111 -49.68 0.56 28.98
C PRO A 111 -48.69 1.68 28.59
N GLN A 112 -48.61 2.75 29.39
CA GLN A 112 -47.67 3.86 29.16
C GLN A 112 -46.22 3.50 29.49
N LEU A 113 -45.96 2.33 30.07
CA LEU A 113 -44.62 1.84 30.34
C LEU A 113 -43.75 1.81 29.06
N LEU A 114 -44.31 1.34 27.95
CA LEU A 114 -43.56 1.20 26.70
C LEU A 114 -43.15 2.57 26.10
N PRO A 115 -44.08 3.55 25.94
CA PRO A 115 -43.71 4.92 25.59
C PRO A 115 -42.72 5.57 26.56
N ALA A 116 -42.85 5.32 27.88
CA ALA A 116 -41.91 5.83 28.86
C ALA A 116 -40.50 5.24 28.64
N VAL A 117 -40.38 3.91 28.52
CA VAL A 117 -39.10 3.25 28.22
C VAL A 117 -38.48 3.77 26.93
N LYS A 118 -39.28 3.92 25.86
CA LYS A 118 -38.82 4.47 24.58
C LYS A 118 -38.26 5.88 24.75
N ALA A 119 -38.99 6.78 25.42
CA ALA A 119 -38.55 8.15 25.65
C ALA A 119 -37.23 8.22 26.44
N LEU A 120 -37.07 7.38 27.46
CA LEU A 120 -35.84 7.30 28.23
C LEU A 120 -34.66 6.77 27.43
N LEU A 121 -34.87 5.78 26.55
CA LEU A 121 -33.83 5.25 25.67
C LEU A 121 -33.43 6.25 24.56
N GLU A 122 -34.39 6.99 24.00
CA GLU A 122 -34.13 8.04 23.00
C GLU A 122 -33.37 9.23 23.58
N ALA A 123 -33.59 9.54 24.86
CA ALA A 123 -32.92 10.63 25.55
C ALA A 123 -31.61 10.23 26.25
N ALA A 124 -31.23 8.95 26.20
CA ALA A 124 -29.98 8.48 26.79
C ALA A 124 -28.77 9.10 26.10
N GLU A 125 -27.71 9.39 26.87
CA GLU A 125 -26.45 9.89 26.32
C GLU A 125 -25.91 8.96 25.22
N PRO A 126 -25.35 9.48 24.12
CA PRO A 126 -24.91 8.67 22.97
C PRO A 126 -24.00 7.49 23.34
N ASN A 127 -23.14 7.68 24.35
CA ASN A 127 -22.19 6.66 24.82
C ASN A 127 -22.86 5.50 25.59
N ARG A 128 -24.05 5.72 26.16
CA ARG A 128 -24.78 4.72 26.97
C ARG A 128 -26.01 4.17 26.25
N ALA A 129 -26.57 4.94 25.32
CA ALA A 129 -27.80 4.61 24.60
C ALA A 129 -27.76 3.22 23.94
N VAL A 130 -26.63 2.86 23.31
CA VAL A 130 -26.48 1.55 22.65
C VAL A 130 -26.56 0.41 23.65
N ALA A 131 -25.74 0.44 24.71
CA ALA A 131 -25.70 -0.62 25.71
C ALA A 131 -27.04 -0.77 26.46
N GLN A 132 -27.69 0.35 26.79
CA GLN A 132 -28.99 0.35 27.47
C GLN A 132 -30.10 -0.19 26.57
N THR A 133 -30.14 0.25 25.31
CA THR A 133 -31.13 -0.24 24.34
C THR A 133 -30.92 -1.73 24.07
N ALA A 134 -29.66 -2.17 23.92
CA ALA A 134 -29.32 -3.58 23.74
C ALA A 134 -29.77 -4.43 24.94
N ALA A 135 -29.57 -3.95 26.18
CA ALA A 135 -30.03 -4.63 27.40
C ALA A 135 -31.56 -4.75 27.45
N VAL A 136 -32.29 -3.66 27.17
CA VAL A 136 -33.76 -3.65 27.14
C VAL A 136 -34.29 -4.60 26.06
N LEU A 137 -33.77 -4.52 24.84
CA LEU A 137 -34.20 -5.37 23.72
C LEU A 137 -33.87 -6.85 23.93
N SER A 138 -32.74 -7.16 24.58
CA SER A 138 -32.40 -8.53 24.95
C SER A 138 -33.42 -9.11 25.92
N VAL A 139 -33.84 -8.34 26.94
CA VAL A 139 -34.90 -8.79 27.87
C VAL A 139 -36.26 -8.88 27.18
N ILE A 140 -36.59 -7.97 26.26
CA ILE A 140 -37.78 -8.10 25.38
C ILE A 140 -37.77 -9.43 24.62
N HIS A 141 -36.62 -9.81 24.08
CA HIS A 141 -36.48 -11.07 23.36
C HIS A 141 -36.66 -12.29 24.26
N GLU A 142 -35.87 -12.36 25.35
CA GLU A 142 -35.83 -13.48 26.29
C GLU A 142 -37.20 -13.77 26.90
N VAL A 143 -37.91 -12.71 27.28
CA VAL A 143 -39.21 -12.78 27.95
C VAL A 143 -40.38 -12.89 26.96
N GLY A 144 -40.14 -12.62 25.67
CA GLY A 144 -41.15 -12.67 24.62
C GLY A 144 -42.20 -11.57 24.74
N MET A 145 -41.76 -10.34 25.06
CA MET A 145 -42.65 -9.19 25.19
C MET A 145 -43.09 -8.67 23.81
N PRO A 146 -44.40 -8.45 23.58
CA PRO A 146 -44.93 -8.03 22.27
C PRO A 146 -44.83 -6.50 22.10
N TRP A 147 -43.62 -5.97 22.28
CA TRP A 147 -43.33 -4.53 22.32
C TRP A 147 -42.80 -3.96 20.99
N LEU A 148 -42.35 -4.82 20.08
CA LEU A 148 -41.83 -4.44 18.78
C LEU A 148 -42.88 -4.63 17.68
N SER A 149 -42.68 -4.00 16.52
CA SER A 149 -43.41 -4.34 15.29
C SER A 149 -43.04 -5.76 14.79
N PRO A 150 -43.82 -6.38 13.89
CA PRO A 150 -43.47 -7.70 13.33
C PRO A 150 -42.09 -7.73 12.64
N VAL A 151 -41.71 -6.65 11.97
CA VAL A 151 -40.38 -6.50 11.35
C VAL A 151 -39.30 -6.42 12.43
N GLY A 152 -39.53 -5.64 13.49
CA GLY A 152 -38.62 -5.53 14.63
C GLY A 152 -38.44 -6.86 15.38
N GLU A 153 -39.51 -7.62 15.57
CA GLU A 153 -39.44 -8.96 16.19
C GLU A 153 -38.63 -9.94 15.35
N ARG A 154 -38.83 -9.96 14.02
CA ARG A 154 -38.04 -10.80 13.12
C ARG A 154 -36.56 -10.46 13.18
N ARG A 155 -36.21 -9.16 13.09
CA ARG A 155 -34.82 -8.70 13.19
C ARG A 155 -34.20 -9.03 14.56
N LEU A 156 -34.94 -8.81 15.65
CA LEU A 156 -34.48 -9.17 16.99
C LEU A 156 -34.23 -10.68 17.13
N ALA A 157 -35.09 -11.51 16.51
CA ALA A 157 -34.91 -12.96 16.50
C ALA A 157 -33.63 -13.40 15.77
N VAL A 158 -33.27 -12.73 14.67
CA VAL A 158 -32.00 -12.93 13.96
C VAL A 158 -30.81 -12.52 14.84
N ILE A 159 -30.85 -11.32 15.43
CA ILE A 159 -29.74 -10.82 16.27
C ILE A 159 -29.55 -11.67 17.53
N ALA A 160 -30.63 -12.22 18.07
CA ALA A 160 -30.57 -13.12 19.23
C ALA A 160 -30.14 -14.55 18.86
N GLY A 161 -29.97 -14.88 17.58
CA GLY A 161 -29.58 -16.21 17.12
C GLY A 161 -30.69 -17.27 17.18
N THR A 162 -31.95 -16.84 17.25
CA THR A 162 -33.11 -17.76 17.26
C THR A 162 -33.61 -18.16 15.87
N VAL A 163 -33.12 -17.51 14.83
CA VAL A 163 -33.32 -17.86 13.42
C VAL A 163 -32.07 -18.56 12.94
N ALA A 164 -32.19 -19.73 12.33
CA ALA A 164 -31.04 -20.44 11.78
C ALA A 164 -30.42 -19.64 10.64
N THR A 165 -29.09 -19.62 10.53
CA THR A 165 -28.38 -18.88 9.47
C THR A 165 -28.77 -19.34 8.06
N SER A 166 -29.22 -20.59 7.91
CA SER A 166 -29.76 -21.16 6.67
C SER A 166 -31.12 -20.60 6.26
N GLU A 167 -31.87 -20.00 7.18
CA GLU A 167 -33.19 -19.40 6.92
C GLU A 167 -33.09 -17.92 6.53
N LEU A 168 -31.88 -17.32 6.65
CA LEU A 168 -31.62 -15.93 6.30
C LEU A 168 -31.54 -15.77 4.79
N GLY A 169 -32.46 -14.99 4.24
CA GLY A 169 -32.53 -14.70 2.81
C GLY A 169 -32.23 -13.24 2.47
N PRO A 170 -32.17 -12.90 1.17
CA PRO A 170 -32.00 -11.52 0.71
C PRO A 170 -33.14 -10.59 1.15
N ALA A 171 -34.32 -11.14 1.48
CA ALA A 171 -35.44 -10.37 2.03
C ALA A 171 -35.22 -9.90 3.49
N ASP A 172 -34.25 -10.47 4.20
CA ASP A 172 -33.90 -10.08 5.57
C ASP A 172 -32.91 -8.91 5.59
N VAL A 173 -32.30 -8.55 4.46
CA VAL A 173 -31.41 -7.40 4.34
C VAL A 173 -32.25 -6.11 4.37
N PRO A 174 -31.97 -5.18 5.29
CA PRO A 174 -32.75 -3.95 5.43
C PRO A 174 -32.52 -3.04 4.23
N ARG A 175 -33.53 -2.21 3.91
CA ARG A 175 -33.34 -1.07 3.01
C ARG A 175 -32.53 0.01 3.71
N ALA A 176 -31.89 0.89 2.96
CA ALA A 176 -31.10 2.00 3.50
C ALA A 176 -31.87 2.87 4.51
N GLU A 177 -33.17 3.09 4.26
CA GLU A 177 -34.06 3.86 5.15
C GLU A 177 -34.33 3.15 6.49
N ASP A 178 -34.27 1.81 6.50
CA ASP A 178 -34.59 0.98 7.67
C ASP A 178 -33.35 0.62 8.51
N ASP A 179 -32.14 0.91 8.01
CA ASP A 179 -30.86 0.70 8.69
C ASP A 179 -29.86 1.82 8.32
N PRO A 180 -30.10 3.06 8.76
CA PRO A 180 -29.33 4.23 8.34
C PRO A 180 -27.86 4.19 8.78
N VAL A 181 -27.53 3.40 9.81
CA VAL A 181 -26.17 3.21 10.32
C VAL A 181 -25.51 1.92 9.80
N GLY A 182 -26.23 1.10 9.03
CA GLY A 182 -25.75 -0.14 8.44
C GLY A 182 -25.43 -1.25 9.46
N ALA A 183 -25.89 -1.14 10.70
CA ALA A 183 -25.48 -2.03 11.78
C ALA A 183 -26.12 -3.41 11.68
N TYR A 184 -27.40 -3.46 11.30
CA TYR A 184 -28.07 -4.73 11.07
C TYR A 184 -27.52 -5.43 9.82
N ALA A 185 -27.31 -4.68 8.73
CA ALA A 185 -26.70 -5.21 7.51
C ALA A 185 -25.30 -5.79 7.77
N LEU A 186 -24.46 -5.09 8.54
CA LEU A 186 -23.15 -5.58 8.94
C LEU A 186 -23.24 -6.84 9.81
N TYR A 187 -24.09 -6.82 10.85
CA TYR A 187 -24.29 -7.99 11.71
C TYR A 187 -24.74 -9.22 10.91
N HIS A 188 -25.70 -9.02 10.00
CA HIS A 188 -26.22 -10.06 9.11
C HIS A 188 -25.12 -10.64 8.19
N ALA A 189 -24.27 -9.79 7.61
CA ALA A 189 -23.13 -10.22 6.79
C ALA A 189 -22.11 -11.03 7.61
N LEU A 190 -21.80 -10.59 8.83
CA LEU A 190 -20.86 -11.26 9.73
C LEU A 190 -21.33 -12.67 10.14
N ILE A 191 -22.59 -12.83 10.55
CA ILE A 191 -23.11 -14.14 10.98
C ILE A 191 -23.25 -15.14 9.82
N ARG A 192 -23.42 -14.64 8.58
CA ARG A 192 -23.44 -15.49 7.38
C ARG A 192 -22.04 -15.78 6.82
N GLY A 193 -21.02 -15.04 7.27
CA GLY A 193 -19.66 -15.14 6.72
C GLY A 193 -19.52 -14.58 5.30
N HIS A 194 -20.43 -13.68 4.89
CA HIS A 194 -20.50 -13.11 3.55
C HIS A 194 -20.38 -11.58 3.61
N LEU A 195 -19.19 -11.09 3.99
CA LEU A 195 -18.91 -9.66 4.07
C LEU A 195 -18.99 -8.96 2.70
N ASP A 196 -18.75 -9.70 1.63
CA ASP A 196 -18.88 -9.28 0.23
C ASP A 196 -20.31 -8.95 -0.18
N GLU A 197 -21.31 -9.48 0.53
CA GLU A 197 -22.73 -9.16 0.31
C GLU A 197 -23.16 -7.84 0.99
N LEU A 198 -22.26 -7.15 1.70
CA LEU A 198 -22.59 -5.90 2.40
C LEU A 198 -22.93 -4.80 1.37
N PRO A 199 -24.13 -4.17 1.44
CA PRO A 199 -24.49 -3.13 0.49
C PRO A 199 -23.55 -1.92 0.57
N ALA A 200 -23.19 -1.34 -0.58
CA ALA A 200 -22.27 -0.20 -0.66
C ALA A 200 -22.72 1.02 0.16
N HIS A 201 -24.03 1.25 0.29
CA HIS A 201 -24.57 2.33 1.13
C HIS A 201 -24.35 2.06 2.62
N SER A 202 -24.49 0.81 3.06
CA SER A 202 -24.22 0.39 4.44
C SER A 202 -22.73 0.47 4.76
N LEU A 203 -21.85 0.11 3.82
CA LEU A 203 -20.40 0.18 4.01
C LEU A 203 -19.94 1.57 4.47
N ARG A 204 -20.39 2.64 3.82
CA ARG A 204 -20.03 4.01 4.23
C ARG A 204 -20.58 4.39 5.60
N ALA A 205 -21.77 3.90 5.96
CA ALA A 205 -22.41 4.16 7.25
C ALA A 205 -21.74 3.40 8.41
N VAL A 206 -21.13 2.25 8.12
CA VAL A 206 -20.45 1.36 9.07
C VAL A 206 -19.08 1.89 9.49
N ILE A 207 -18.30 2.43 8.55
CA ILE A 207 -16.89 2.86 8.78
C ILE A 207 -16.72 3.76 10.01
N PRO A 208 -17.55 4.79 10.27
CA PRO A 208 -17.31 5.72 11.38
C PRO A 208 -17.37 5.09 12.77
N TRP A 209 -18.11 3.99 12.94
CA TRP A 209 -18.42 3.45 14.27
C TRP A 209 -18.02 1.99 14.49
N ALA A 210 -17.84 1.18 13.44
CA ALA A 210 -17.54 -0.23 13.62
C ALA A 210 -16.21 -0.44 14.34
N PRO A 211 -16.05 -1.51 15.14
CA PRO A 211 -14.78 -1.80 15.78
C PRO A 211 -13.65 -1.95 14.75
N LEU A 212 -12.43 -1.55 15.11
CA LEU A 212 -11.30 -1.59 14.18
C LEU A 212 -11.04 -3.01 13.65
N GLY A 213 -11.27 -4.06 14.44
CA GLY A 213 -11.13 -5.44 13.98
C GLY A 213 -12.10 -5.83 12.87
N ILE A 214 -13.32 -5.28 12.88
CA ILE A 214 -14.29 -5.48 11.80
C ILE A 214 -13.90 -4.68 10.55
N ILE A 215 -13.35 -3.47 10.71
CA ILE A 215 -12.79 -2.71 9.59
C ILE A 215 -11.66 -3.51 8.94
N ASP A 216 -10.81 -4.15 9.73
CA ASP A 216 -9.74 -5.02 9.24
C ASP A 216 -10.29 -6.25 8.51
N ASP A 217 -11.34 -6.89 9.04
CA ASP A 217 -12.01 -8.00 8.35
C ASP A 217 -12.60 -7.57 6.99
N LEU A 218 -13.13 -6.35 6.88
CA LEU A 218 -13.62 -5.79 5.60
C LEU A 218 -12.48 -5.49 4.62
N ILE A 219 -11.32 -5.06 5.11
CA ILE A 219 -10.12 -4.85 4.27
C ILE A 219 -9.58 -6.20 3.78
N ASP A 220 -9.43 -7.17 4.68
CA ASP A 220 -8.89 -8.49 4.38
C ASP A 220 -9.83 -9.28 3.42
N ALA A 221 -11.14 -8.99 3.45
CA ALA A 221 -12.14 -9.52 2.52
C ALA A 221 -12.23 -8.76 1.18
N ASP A 222 -11.39 -7.75 0.93
CA ASP A 222 -11.38 -6.90 -0.28
C ASP A 222 -12.71 -6.13 -0.52
N VAL A 223 -13.49 -5.92 0.54
CA VAL A 223 -14.75 -5.15 0.50
C VAL A 223 -14.47 -3.66 0.72
N LEU A 224 -13.48 -3.36 1.56
CA LEU A 224 -13.05 -2.00 1.86
C LEU A 224 -11.66 -1.72 1.28
N ASP A 225 -11.61 -0.72 0.40
CA ASP A 225 -10.38 -0.34 -0.29
C ASP A 225 -9.95 1.11 -0.02
N ARG A 226 -8.85 1.52 -0.66
CA ARG A 226 -8.33 2.88 -0.60
C ARG A 226 -9.29 3.94 -1.18
N GLY A 227 -10.19 3.56 -2.08
CA GLY A 227 -11.19 4.42 -2.70
C GLY A 227 -12.26 4.85 -1.70
N ASN A 228 -12.60 4.01 -0.72
CA ASN A 228 -13.53 4.34 0.36
C ASN A 228 -12.98 5.38 1.35
N ARG A 229 -11.65 5.55 1.41
CA ARG A 229 -10.95 6.49 2.31
C ARG A 229 -11.39 6.39 3.78
N PRO A 230 -11.40 5.20 4.40
CA PRO A 230 -11.96 5.03 5.74
C PRO A 230 -11.26 5.86 6.82
N TRP A 231 -9.96 6.14 6.66
CA TRP A 231 -9.21 7.07 7.52
C TRP A 231 -9.77 8.49 7.57
N SER A 232 -10.61 8.91 6.61
CA SER A 232 -11.26 10.23 6.64
C SER A 232 -12.59 10.25 7.40
N LEU A 233 -13.10 9.07 7.77
CA LEU A 233 -14.41 8.88 8.38
C LEU A 233 -14.32 8.44 9.86
N ARG A 234 -13.15 7.99 10.32
CA ARG A 234 -12.91 7.65 11.74
C ARG A 234 -12.72 8.92 12.57
N SER A 235 -13.11 8.88 13.84
CA SER A 235 -12.86 9.97 14.80
C SER A 235 -11.52 9.84 15.54
N ASP A 236 -11.01 8.63 15.73
CA ASP A 236 -9.76 8.38 16.44
C ASP A 236 -8.55 8.56 15.51
N THR A 237 -7.70 9.54 15.81
CA THR A 237 -6.48 9.85 15.05
C THR A 237 -5.51 8.67 14.92
N ALA A 238 -5.43 7.80 15.93
CA ALA A 238 -4.55 6.63 15.89
C ALA A 238 -5.07 5.59 14.87
N GLU A 239 -6.39 5.38 14.83
CA GLU A 239 -7.02 4.52 13.84
C GLU A 239 -6.95 5.10 12.43
N GLN A 240 -7.15 6.42 12.28
CA GLN A 240 -6.98 7.09 10.99
C GLN A 240 -5.59 6.83 10.41
N GLY A 241 -4.55 7.03 11.22
CA GLY A 241 -3.15 6.79 10.83
C GLY A 241 -2.88 5.33 10.46
N TYR A 242 -3.38 4.40 11.27
CA TYR A 242 -3.28 2.96 11.00
C TYR A 242 -3.97 2.54 9.69
N LEU A 243 -5.20 3.02 9.44
CA LEU A 243 -5.94 2.71 8.22
C LEU A 243 -5.29 3.35 6.98
N LEU A 244 -4.71 4.54 7.11
CA LEU A 244 -3.92 5.15 6.04
C LEU A 244 -2.72 4.28 5.68
N ALA A 245 -1.99 3.78 6.68
CA ALA A 245 -0.84 2.90 6.48
C ALA A 245 -1.18 1.52 5.90
N ARG A 246 -2.40 1.03 6.17
CA ARG A 246 -2.93 -0.22 5.62
C ARG A 246 -3.35 -0.14 4.16
N LEU A 247 -3.97 0.97 3.76
CA LEU A 247 -4.64 1.10 2.45
C LEU A 247 -3.95 2.03 1.47
N ALA A 248 -3.15 2.98 1.95
CA ALA A 248 -2.41 3.95 1.15
C ALA A 248 -1.01 4.20 1.75
N PRO A 249 -0.17 3.15 1.87
CA PRO A 249 1.13 3.23 2.54
C PRO A 249 2.06 4.29 1.90
N GLU A 250 1.90 4.58 0.61
CA GLU A 250 2.64 5.61 -0.10
C GLU A 250 2.37 7.05 0.38
N LYS A 251 1.30 7.25 1.16
CA LYS A 251 0.93 8.55 1.74
C LYS A 251 1.37 8.70 3.20
N VAL A 252 2.01 7.69 3.76
CA VAL A 252 2.49 7.71 5.13
C VAL A 252 3.82 8.44 5.17
N GLU A 253 3.87 9.51 5.97
CA GLU A 253 5.10 10.23 6.25
C GLU A 253 5.92 9.53 7.36
N ALA A 254 7.23 9.79 7.40
CA ALA A 254 8.15 9.22 8.38
C ALA A 254 7.69 9.36 9.85
N ALA A 255 7.10 10.52 10.21
CA ALA A 255 6.60 10.77 11.56
C ALA A 255 5.44 9.84 11.93
N LEU A 256 4.52 9.59 10.99
CA LEU A 256 3.40 8.67 11.19
C LEU A 256 3.88 7.21 11.22
N ALA A 257 4.79 6.82 10.33
CA ALA A 257 5.41 5.49 10.37
C ALA A 257 6.09 5.25 11.73
N GLN A 258 6.76 6.26 12.29
CA GLN A 258 7.37 6.18 13.62
C GLN A 258 6.34 6.05 14.74
N SER A 259 5.26 6.84 14.76
CA SER A 259 4.21 6.71 15.78
C SER A 259 3.50 5.36 15.71
N LEU A 260 3.46 4.76 14.52
CA LEU A 260 2.94 3.42 14.29
C LEU A 260 3.99 2.33 14.54
N CYS A 261 5.21 2.61 14.99
CA CYS A 261 6.28 1.60 15.13
C CYS A 261 6.47 0.73 13.87
N TRP A 262 6.31 1.33 12.68
CA TRP A 262 6.37 0.65 11.39
C TRP A 262 7.72 0.97 10.73
N ASN A 263 8.67 0.04 10.88
CA ASN A 263 10.09 0.29 10.55
C ASN A 263 10.39 0.20 9.04
N GLU A 264 9.68 -0.63 8.29
CA GLU A 264 9.97 -0.89 6.87
C GLU A 264 9.96 0.37 5.98
N PRO A 265 8.97 1.28 6.08
CA PRO A 265 8.99 2.52 5.30
C PRO A 265 10.18 3.42 5.65
N ARG A 266 10.63 3.40 6.91
CA ARG A 266 11.78 4.20 7.36
C ARG A 266 13.09 3.67 6.77
N GLU A 267 13.27 2.36 6.79
CA GLU A 267 14.42 1.71 6.15
C GLU A 267 14.45 2.00 4.65
N ARG A 268 13.27 1.95 4.00
CA ARG A 268 13.10 2.31 2.60
C ARG A 268 13.53 3.74 2.29
N GLU A 269 13.03 4.69 3.07
CA GLU A 269 13.34 6.12 2.88
C GLU A 269 14.82 6.41 3.12
N ALA A 270 15.39 5.87 4.20
CA ALA A 270 16.82 5.99 4.50
C ALA A 270 17.67 5.41 3.37
N PHE A 271 17.30 4.23 2.85
CA PHE A 271 17.94 3.63 1.69
C PHE A 271 17.87 4.58 0.48
N LEU A 272 16.69 5.06 0.11
CA LEU A 272 16.52 5.93 -1.07
C LEU A 272 17.19 7.30 -0.94
N ALA A 273 17.32 7.82 0.28
CA ALA A 273 18.05 9.04 0.60
C ALA A 273 19.58 8.86 0.52
N GLY A 274 20.07 7.61 0.48
CA GLY A 274 21.49 7.31 0.51
C GLY A 274 22.11 7.51 1.89
N GLU A 275 21.29 7.49 2.94
CA GLU A 275 21.78 7.54 4.32
C GLU A 275 22.62 6.29 4.63
N PRO A 276 23.56 6.37 5.60
CA PRO A 276 24.28 5.21 6.06
C PRO A 276 23.31 4.27 6.78
N VAL A 277 22.84 3.25 6.07
CA VAL A 277 22.03 2.16 6.62
C VAL A 277 22.96 0.98 6.89
N ASP A 278 22.79 0.32 8.04
CA ASP A 278 23.43 -0.96 8.37
C ASP A 278 22.37 -2.08 8.33
N PRO A 279 21.93 -2.48 7.12
CA PRO A 279 20.87 -3.47 7.00
C PRO A 279 21.38 -4.84 7.45
N LYS A 280 20.47 -5.66 7.96
CA LYS A 280 20.80 -7.04 8.32
C LYS A 280 21.35 -7.79 7.09
N PRO A 281 22.45 -8.56 7.21
CA PRO A 281 22.96 -9.36 6.10
C PRO A 281 21.91 -10.28 5.49
N GLY A 282 21.83 -10.30 4.16
CA GLY A 282 20.83 -11.06 3.40
C GLY A 282 19.41 -10.48 3.44
N SER A 283 19.20 -9.30 4.04
CA SER A 283 17.94 -8.59 3.92
C SER A 283 17.79 -7.94 2.54
N LEU A 284 16.56 -7.57 2.19
CA LEU A 284 16.27 -6.88 0.94
C LEU A 284 17.18 -5.66 0.70
N TYR A 285 17.33 -4.79 1.72
CA TYR A 285 18.14 -3.58 1.58
C TYR A 285 19.64 -3.88 1.53
N ASP A 286 20.13 -4.91 2.22
CA ASP A 286 21.51 -5.37 2.08
C ASP A 286 21.81 -5.82 0.65
N LEU A 287 20.97 -6.68 0.08
CA LEU A 287 21.14 -7.15 -1.30
C LEU A 287 21.02 -6.00 -2.32
N LEU A 288 20.11 -5.04 -2.10
CA LEU A 288 19.98 -3.85 -2.96
C LEU A 288 21.20 -2.91 -2.86
N LEU A 289 21.87 -2.80 -1.70
CA LEU A 289 23.13 -2.07 -1.56
C LEU A 289 24.23 -2.73 -2.41
N ARG A 290 24.36 -4.06 -2.33
CA ARG A 290 25.36 -4.83 -3.10
C ARG A 290 25.09 -4.75 -4.61
N VAL A 291 23.81 -4.75 -5.01
CA VAL A 291 23.41 -4.43 -6.39
C VAL A 291 23.84 -3.02 -6.80
N ALA A 292 23.64 -2.02 -5.93
CA ALA A 292 24.09 -0.65 -6.20
C ALA A 292 25.61 -0.56 -6.35
N ASP A 293 26.36 -1.42 -5.66
CA ASP A 293 27.82 -1.54 -5.78
C ASP A 293 28.27 -2.34 -7.01
N GLY A 294 27.34 -3.03 -7.68
CA GLY A 294 27.57 -3.74 -8.93
C GLY A 294 27.93 -5.21 -8.74
N GLU A 295 27.53 -5.84 -7.64
CA GLU A 295 27.75 -7.26 -7.38
C GLU A 295 26.68 -8.12 -8.07
N PRO A 296 27.00 -8.88 -9.14
CA PRO A 296 26.02 -9.73 -9.81
C PRO A 296 25.71 -11.03 -9.06
N GLU A 297 26.52 -11.42 -8.07
CA GLU A 297 26.38 -12.68 -7.36
C GLU A 297 25.12 -12.72 -6.47
N VAL A 298 24.63 -11.55 -6.03
CA VAL A 298 23.46 -11.44 -5.15
C VAL A 298 22.11 -11.54 -5.87
N LEU A 299 22.09 -11.52 -7.20
CA LEU A 299 20.84 -11.39 -7.95
C LEU A 299 19.87 -12.55 -7.68
N LYS A 300 20.39 -13.77 -7.49
CA LYS A 300 19.55 -14.94 -7.20
C LYS A 300 18.86 -14.84 -5.84
N GLU A 301 19.58 -14.39 -4.81
CA GLU A 301 19.02 -14.18 -3.47
C GLU A 301 18.01 -13.02 -3.49
N LEU A 302 18.28 -11.98 -4.29
CA LEU A 302 17.38 -10.85 -4.44
C LEU A 302 16.05 -11.25 -5.10
N GLU A 303 16.06 -12.15 -6.08
CA GLU A 303 14.84 -12.68 -6.72
C GLU A 303 13.87 -13.31 -5.71
N GLU A 304 14.38 -13.91 -4.63
CA GLU A 304 13.55 -14.57 -3.61
C GLU A 304 12.81 -13.57 -2.69
N LEU A 305 13.33 -12.34 -2.58
CA LEU A 305 12.78 -11.28 -1.71
C LEU A 305 11.95 -10.23 -2.46
N LEU A 306 12.10 -10.15 -3.79
CA LEU A 306 11.42 -9.15 -4.59
C LEU A 306 9.95 -9.53 -4.89
N PRO A 307 9.04 -8.54 -4.92
CA PRO A 307 7.72 -8.68 -5.53
C PRO A 307 7.81 -9.14 -7.00
N ARG A 308 6.79 -9.85 -7.47
CA ARG A 308 6.78 -10.49 -8.81
C ARG A 308 7.05 -9.52 -9.96
N ASP A 309 6.53 -8.30 -9.90
CA ASP A 309 6.76 -7.26 -10.90
C ASP A 309 8.24 -6.85 -10.97
N LEU A 310 8.91 -6.75 -9.82
CA LEU A 310 10.33 -6.42 -9.75
C LEU A 310 11.23 -7.60 -10.10
N VAL A 311 10.80 -8.85 -9.87
CA VAL A 311 11.49 -10.04 -10.38
C VAL A 311 11.51 -10.03 -11.92
N LEU A 312 10.39 -9.66 -12.56
CA LEU A 312 10.34 -9.53 -14.01
C LEU A 312 11.27 -8.42 -14.51
N GLN A 313 11.32 -7.28 -13.82
CA GLN A 313 12.27 -6.20 -14.12
C GLN A 313 13.72 -6.67 -13.99
N LEU A 314 14.05 -7.42 -12.95
CA LEU A 314 15.39 -7.96 -12.73
C LEU A 314 15.82 -8.93 -13.83
N ARG A 315 14.90 -9.79 -14.31
CA ARG A 315 15.16 -10.68 -15.45
C ARG A 315 15.43 -9.92 -16.73
N LYS A 316 14.68 -8.85 -17.02
CA LYS A 316 14.96 -7.96 -18.17
C LYS A 316 16.36 -7.33 -18.09
N ILE A 317 16.81 -6.98 -16.88
CA ILE A 317 18.17 -6.45 -16.67
C ILE A 317 19.21 -7.52 -17.05
N GLN A 318 19.04 -8.75 -16.58
CA GLN A 318 19.93 -9.88 -16.88
C GLN A 318 19.92 -10.24 -18.39
N GLU A 319 18.74 -10.32 -19.00
CA GLU A 319 18.58 -10.63 -20.43
C GLU A 319 19.23 -9.56 -21.33
N GLY A 320 19.03 -8.28 -20.99
CA GLY A 320 19.61 -7.17 -21.75
C GLY A 320 21.14 -7.15 -21.70
N ALA A 321 21.76 -7.70 -20.66
CA ALA A 321 23.22 -7.77 -20.53
C ALA A 321 23.89 -8.66 -21.57
N VAL A 322 23.18 -9.67 -22.09
CA VAL A 322 23.69 -10.56 -23.16
C VAL A 322 23.93 -9.77 -24.44
N THR A 323 23.10 -8.77 -24.72
CA THR A 323 23.15 -7.98 -25.97
C THR A 323 23.65 -6.55 -25.77
N GLY A 324 23.82 -6.10 -24.53
CA GLY A 324 24.08 -4.70 -24.20
C GLY A 324 22.93 -3.78 -24.62
N THR A 325 21.69 -4.28 -24.55
CA THR A 325 20.49 -3.55 -24.97
C THR A 325 19.38 -3.76 -23.95
N TRP A 326 18.91 -2.64 -23.39
CA TRP A 326 17.85 -2.61 -22.40
C TRP A 326 16.73 -1.66 -22.84
N ASP A 327 15.54 -1.89 -22.29
CA ASP A 327 14.41 -0.94 -22.34
C ASP A 327 14.87 0.43 -21.76
N PRO A 328 14.39 1.58 -22.27
CA PRO A 328 14.91 2.90 -21.90
C PRO A 328 14.81 3.28 -20.41
N ASP A 329 13.88 2.67 -19.67
CA ASP A 329 13.68 2.87 -18.23
C ASP A 329 14.81 2.28 -17.37
N ILE A 330 15.44 1.19 -17.80
CA ILE A 330 16.54 0.53 -17.09
C ILE A 330 17.80 1.41 -17.02
N PRO A 331 18.40 1.88 -18.14
CA PRO A 331 19.56 2.77 -18.11
C PRO A 331 19.21 4.19 -17.64
N ALA A 332 17.93 4.56 -17.55
CA ALA A 332 17.52 5.82 -16.91
C ALA A 332 17.76 5.78 -15.39
N ASP A 333 17.70 4.60 -14.76
CA ASP A 333 18.06 4.44 -13.35
C ASP A 333 19.58 4.40 -13.16
N ARG A 334 20.15 5.54 -12.79
CA ARG A 334 21.59 5.68 -12.50
C ARG A 334 22.08 4.74 -11.40
N GLY A 335 21.21 4.29 -10.49
CA GLY A 335 21.61 3.36 -9.44
C GLY A 335 21.87 1.94 -9.92
N LEU A 336 21.46 1.59 -11.15
CA LEU A 336 21.76 0.29 -11.76
C LEU A 336 23.06 0.28 -12.56
N TRP A 337 23.65 1.45 -12.87
CA TRP A 337 24.74 1.52 -13.87
C TRP A 337 25.95 0.65 -13.53
N ARG A 338 26.28 0.51 -12.24
CA ARG A 338 27.35 -0.39 -11.77
C ARG A 338 27.04 -1.85 -12.06
N LEU A 339 25.83 -2.29 -11.72
CA LEU A 339 25.36 -3.64 -12.04
C LEU A 339 25.35 -3.87 -13.55
N LEU A 340 24.81 -2.93 -14.34
CA LEU A 340 24.78 -3.05 -15.80
C LEU A 340 26.19 -3.21 -16.39
N CYS A 341 27.17 -2.47 -15.89
CA CYS A 341 28.57 -2.60 -16.31
C CYS A 341 29.21 -3.92 -15.86
N ALA A 342 28.83 -4.45 -14.71
CA ALA A 342 29.34 -5.73 -14.22
C ALA A 342 28.78 -6.91 -15.02
N LEU A 343 27.53 -6.81 -15.48
CA LEU A 343 26.87 -7.86 -16.26
C LEU A 343 27.24 -7.83 -17.75
N TRP A 344 27.54 -6.65 -18.30
CA TRP A 344 27.78 -6.49 -19.74
C TRP A 344 29.24 -6.20 -20.06
N GLU A 345 29.86 -7.11 -20.82
CA GLU A 345 31.18 -6.92 -21.42
C GLU A 345 31.05 -6.51 -22.90
N PRO A 346 31.38 -5.26 -23.27
CA PRO A 346 31.25 -4.80 -24.64
C PRO A 346 32.25 -5.49 -25.57
N ARG A 347 31.74 -6.21 -26.59
CA ARG A 347 32.56 -6.84 -27.64
C ARG A 347 32.76 -5.98 -28.88
N ALA A 348 31.97 -4.92 -29.02
CA ALA A 348 31.96 -4.04 -30.18
C ALA A 348 31.82 -2.58 -29.75
N ALA A 349 32.16 -1.66 -30.66
CA ALA A 349 32.07 -0.23 -30.40
C ALA A 349 30.61 0.18 -30.09
N ILE A 350 30.42 0.75 -28.90
CA ILE A 350 29.16 1.19 -28.34
C ILE A 350 28.73 2.51 -28.99
N ASN A 351 27.43 2.63 -29.28
CA ASN A 351 26.85 3.88 -29.76
C ASN A 351 26.48 4.79 -28.57
N PRO A 352 27.18 5.92 -28.34
CA PRO A 352 26.88 6.84 -27.24
C PRO A 352 25.53 7.55 -27.39
N ALA A 353 25.02 7.72 -28.61
CA ALA A 353 23.74 8.38 -28.88
C ALA A 353 22.51 7.62 -28.35
N ARG A 354 22.69 6.38 -27.84
CA ARG A 354 21.61 5.60 -27.21
C ARG A 354 21.20 6.16 -25.84
N GLY A 355 22.02 7.00 -25.22
CA GLY A 355 21.71 7.67 -23.97
C GLY A 355 22.91 7.78 -23.02
N PRO A 356 22.75 8.50 -21.88
CA PRO A 356 23.86 8.86 -20.99
C PRO A 356 24.66 7.68 -20.45
N PHE A 357 23.99 6.57 -20.13
CA PHE A 357 24.65 5.33 -19.70
C PHE A 357 25.62 4.83 -20.76
N TYR A 358 25.15 4.70 -22.00
CA TYR A 358 25.95 4.18 -23.11
C TYR A 358 27.10 5.11 -23.47
N ALA A 359 26.92 6.44 -23.34
CA ALA A 359 27.99 7.40 -23.52
C ALA A 359 29.11 7.22 -22.48
N LEU A 360 28.77 7.04 -21.19
CA LEU A 360 29.75 6.77 -20.15
C LEU A 360 30.47 5.43 -20.35
N VAL A 361 29.72 4.37 -20.66
CA VAL A 361 30.33 3.04 -20.92
C VAL A 361 31.21 3.09 -22.17
N ALA A 362 30.79 3.78 -23.23
CA ALA A 362 31.60 3.99 -24.42
C ALA A 362 32.92 4.72 -24.12
N LEU A 363 32.89 5.75 -23.28
CA LEU A 363 34.07 6.49 -22.86
C LEU A 363 35.03 5.65 -22.02
N ARG A 364 34.50 4.89 -21.05
CA ARG A 364 35.30 3.94 -20.26
C ARG A 364 35.90 2.84 -21.14
N HIS A 365 35.10 2.27 -22.03
CA HIS A 365 35.55 1.25 -22.97
C HIS A 365 36.65 1.76 -23.90
N ALA A 366 36.54 3.00 -24.39
CA ALA A 366 37.61 3.63 -25.18
C ALA A 366 38.92 3.72 -24.37
N TYR A 367 38.84 4.18 -23.12
CA TYR A 367 40.00 4.26 -22.23
C TYR A 367 40.62 2.89 -21.94
N ASP A 368 39.80 1.88 -21.67
CA ASP A 368 40.24 0.52 -21.41
C ASP A 368 40.94 -0.09 -22.64
N LEU A 369 40.39 0.12 -23.84
CA LEU A 369 41.01 -0.31 -25.10
C LEU A 369 42.36 0.40 -25.35
N ILE A 370 42.49 1.68 -24.97
CA ILE A 370 43.77 2.40 -25.03
C ILE A 370 44.79 1.76 -24.06
N CYS A 371 44.38 1.49 -22.82
CA CYS A 371 45.23 0.84 -21.82
C CYS A 371 45.64 -0.59 -22.22
N GLN A 372 44.77 -1.31 -22.94
CA GLN A 372 45.05 -2.64 -23.48
C GLN A 372 45.94 -2.60 -24.73
N GLY A 373 46.18 -1.43 -25.32
CA GLY A 373 46.94 -1.29 -26.57
C GLY A 373 46.15 -1.64 -27.84
N GLU A 374 44.84 -1.81 -27.75
CA GLU A 374 43.92 -2.19 -28.83
C GLU A 374 43.55 -0.97 -29.71
N ARG A 375 44.58 -0.34 -30.31
CA ARG A 375 44.50 0.99 -30.96
C ARG A 375 43.40 1.10 -32.02
N LYS A 376 43.21 0.07 -32.86
CA LYS A 376 42.19 0.07 -33.92
C LYS A 376 40.77 0.09 -33.35
N LYS A 377 40.52 -0.70 -32.30
CA LYS A 377 39.22 -0.75 -31.61
C LYS A 377 38.98 0.55 -30.84
N ALA A 378 40.01 1.05 -30.16
CA ALA A 378 39.97 2.34 -29.46
C ALA A 378 39.59 3.48 -30.42
N GLN A 379 40.23 3.56 -31.59
CA GLN A 379 39.91 4.56 -32.60
C GLN A 379 38.45 4.46 -33.07
N ALA A 380 37.97 3.24 -33.35
CA ALA A 380 36.58 3.04 -33.77
C ALA A 380 35.58 3.49 -32.70
N GLN A 381 35.87 3.27 -31.42
CA GLN A 381 35.04 3.73 -30.31
C GLN A 381 35.10 5.26 -30.12
N VAL A 382 36.31 5.83 -30.17
CA VAL A 382 36.53 7.27 -29.97
C VAL A 382 35.90 8.09 -31.10
N ASN A 383 35.96 7.64 -32.35
CA ASN A 383 35.27 8.31 -33.46
C ASN A 383 33.78 8.46 -33.16
N LYS A 384 33.10 7.40 -32.69
CA LYS A 384 31.69 7.47 -32.31
C LYS A 384 31.41 8.46 -31.17
N LEU A 385 32.34 8.62 -30.22
CA LEU A 385 32.22 9.58 -29.12
C LEU A 385 32.41 11.01 -29.59
N VAL A 386 33.37 11.25 -30.49
CA VAL A 386 33.65 12.56 -31.07
C VAL A 386 32.53 13.03 -32.00
N ASP A 387 31.93 12.10 -32.75
CA ASP A 387 30.78 12.36 -33.63
C ASP A 387 29.47 12.60 -32.86
N HIS A 388 29.45 12.39 -31.53
CA HIS A 388 28.27 12.60 -30.69
C HIS A 388 28.17 14.06 -30.23
N GLU A 389 27.31 14.83 -30.93
CA GLU A 389 27.16 16.27 -30.68
C GLU A 389 26.53 16.61 -29.32
N ASP A 390 25.68 15.74 -28.77
CA ASP A 390 24.95 15.97 -27.52
C ASP A 390 25.71 15.50 -26.26
N ALA A 391 27.01 15.22 -26.37
CA ALA A 391 27.82 14.77 -25.24
C ALA A 391 27.92 15.83 -24.13
N GLU A 392 27.84 15.41 -22.87
CA GLU A 392 28.16 16.28 -21.73
C GLU A 392 29.59 16.84 -21.88
N ALA A 393 29.79 18.12 -21.56
CA ALA A 393 31.05 18.82 -21.85
C ALA A 393 32.30 18.09 -21.31
N GLY A 394 32.23 17.51 -20.11
CA GLY A 394 33.33 16.73 -19.54
C GLY A 394 33.65 15.46 -20.34
N ALA A 395 32.61 14.72 -20.76
CA ALA A 395 32.76 13.51 -21.58
C ALA A 395 33.28 13.86 -22.99
N ALA A 396 32.82 14.97 -23.57
CA ALA A 396 33.30 15.47 -24.85
C ALA A 396 34.79 15.83 -24.79
N THR A 397 35.23 16.54 -23.74
CA THR A 397 36.65 16.84 -23.50
C THR A 397 37.49 15.57 -23.48
N GLU A 398 37.08 14.56 -22.69
CA GLU A 398 37.83 13.30 -22.60
C GLU A 398 37.86 12.55 -23.94
N ALA A 399 36.75 12.51 -24.68
CA ALA A 399 36.70 11.89 -26.01
C ALA A 399 37.68 12.55 -26.99
N TRP A 400 37.70 13.87 -27.06
CA TRP A 400 38.64 14.62 -27.91
C TRP A 400 40.09 14.48 -27.45
N ASN A 401 40.33 14.37 -26.14
CA ASN A 401 41.66 14.12 -25.58
C ASN A 401 42.17 12.72 -25.95
N MET A 402 41.32 11.69 -25.86
CA MET A 402 41.62 10.34 -26.36
C MET A 402 41.84 10.32 -27.88
N PHE A 403 41.03 11.08 -28.63
CA PHE A 403 41.17 11.21 -30.09
C PHE A 403 42.53 11.80 -30.48
N ALA A 404 42.93 12.88 -29.83
CA ALA A 404 44.21 13.51 -30.07
C ALA A 404 45.39 12.60 -29.67
N TYR A 405 45.26 11.84 -28.59
CA TYR A 405 46.26 10.84 -28.22
C TYR A 405 46.42 9.76 -29.30
N LEU A 406 45.32 9.22 -29.81
CA LEU A 406 45.37 8.21 -30.88
C LEU A 406 45.90 8.78 -32.20
N ALA A 407 45.54 10.01 -32.57
CA ALA A 407 46.11 10.71 -33.72
C ALA A 407 47.63 10.89 -33.57
N LEU A 408 48.09 11.28 -32.37
CA LEU A 408 49.50 11.39 -32.04
C LEU A 408 50.23 10.03 -32.18
N LEU A 409 49.61 8.93 -31.74
CA LEU A 409 50.18 7.58 -31.91
C LEU A 409 50.26 7.13 -33.38
N ASN A 410 49.39 7.67 -34.25
CA ASN A 410 49.41 7.42 -35.70
C ASN A 410 50.33 8.39 -36.46
N ASP A 411 51.15 9.20 -35.76
CA ASP A 411 52.04 10.22 -36.32
C ASP A 411 51.31 11.35 -37.09
N ASP A 412 50.01 11.54 -36.84
CA ASP A 412 49.22 12.66 -37.36
C ASP A 412 49.18 13.80 -36.33
N LEU A 413 50.30 14.51 -36.25
CA LEU A 413 50.53 15.53 -35.23
C LEU A 413 49.69 16.80 -35.43
N ASP A 414 49.37 17.15 -36.69
CA ASP A 414 48.53 18.30 -36.98
C ASP A 414 47.07 18.02 -36.60
N LEU A 415 46.56 16.81 -36.88
CA LEU A 415 45.22 16.41 -36.43
C LEU A 415 45.13 16.38 -34.90
N ALA A 416 46.14 15.81 -34.22
CA ALA A 416 46.18 15.80 -32.75
C ALA A 416 46.13 17.23 -32.17
N TYR A 417 46.91 18.15 -32.74
CA TYR A 417 46.97 19.54 -32.29
C TYR A 417 45.65 20.28 -32.52
N VAL A 418 45.09 20.20 -33.73
CA VAL A 418 43.82 20.88 -34.07
C VAL A 418 42.67 20.36 -33.19
N SER A 419 42.65 19.06 -32.92
CA SER A 419 41.63 18.42 -32.08
C SER A 419 41.67 18.93 -30.64
N LEU A 420 42.85 18.98 -30.00
CA LEU A 420 42.97 19.54 -28.65
C LEU A 420 42.80 21.05 -28.60
N ALA A 421 43.27 21.79 -29.60
CA ALA A 421 43.13 23.25 -29.65
C ALA A 421 41.66 23.69 -29.69
N ARG A 422 40.76 22.86 -30.24
CA ARG A 422 39.31 23.08 -30.19
C ARG A 422 38.79 23.07 -28.75
N VAL A 423 39.26 22.13 -27.93
CA VAL A 423 38.84 21.92 -26.54
C VAL A 423 39.50 22.92 -25.58
N ALA A 424 40.72 23.37 -25.88
CA ALA A 424 41.47 24.33 -25.06
C ALA A 424 40.76 25.69 -24.87
N ARG A 425 39.80 26.01 -25.74
CA ARG A 425 38.96 27.21 -25.61
C ARG A 425 37.99 27.13 -24.44
N THR A 426 37.66 25.93 -23.99
CA THR A 426 36.62 25.66 -22.99
C THR A 426 37.15 24.94 -21.75
N ASP A 427 38.24 24.16 -21.89
CA ASP A 427 38.83 23.41 -20.77
C ASP A 427 40.34 23.65 -20.70
N ARG A 428 40.80 24.22 -19.59
CA ARG A 428 42.23 24.54 -19.36
C ARG A 428 43.08 23.32 -19.06
N ARG A 429 42.49 22.19 -18.67
CA ARG A 429 43.23 20.96 -18.33
C ARG A 429 44.00 20.39 -19.53
N VAL A 430 43.56 20.70 -20.76
CA VAL A 430 44.26 20.28 -21.98
C VAL A 430 45.53 21.09 -22.28
N GLU A 431 45.77 22.22 -21.59
CA GLU A 431 46.86 23.15 -21.89
C GLU A 431 48.23 22.46 -21.89
N ASP A 432 48.49 21.55 -20.94
CA ASP A 432 49.75 20.80 -20.84
C ASP A 432 49.94 19.84 -22.01
N ASN A 433 48.89 19.08 -22.37
CA ASN A 433 48.92 18.20 -23.55
C ASN A 433 49.07 19.02 -24.84
N LEU A 434 48.45 20.19 -24.93
CA LEU A 434 48.57 21.07 -26.09
C LEU A 434 49.98 21.67 -26.21
N ALA A 435 50.59 22.07 -25.10
CA ALA A 435 51.97 22.55 -25.05
C ALA A 435 52.96 21.44 -25.46
N LEU A 436 52.71 20.19 -25.03
CA LEU A 436 53.46 19.03 -25.49
C LEU A 436 53.39 18.87 -27.02
N LEU A 437 52.18 18.91 -27.60
CA LEU A 437 52.00 18.80 -29.05
C LEU A 437 52.70 19.94 -29.80
N ASP A 438 52.61 21.18 -29.31
CA ASP A 438 53.27 22.33 -29.92
C ASP A 438 54.80 22.19 -29.91
N ARG A 439 55.39 21.77 -28.78
CA ARG A 439 56.83 21.46 -28.70
C ARG A 439 57.21 20.39 -29.73
N ARG A 440 56.43 19.30 -29.83
CA ARG A 440 56.70 18.22 -30.79
C ARG A 440 56.59 18.66 -32.24
N ARG A 441 55.70 19.62 -32.57
CA ARG A 441 55.57 20.18 -33.94
C ARG A 441 56.83 20.94 -34.35
N ARG A 442 57.45 21.65 -33.41
CA ARG A 442 58.71 22.41 -33.60
C ARG A 442 59.95 21.51 -33.65
N THR A 443 59.89 20.31 -33.07
CA THR A 443 60.97 19.33 -33.13
C THR A 443 60.96 18.56 -34.45
N LYS A 444 62.12 18.36 -35.09
CA LYS A 444 62.26 17.56 -36.31
C LYS A 444 61.86 16.11 -36.07
N ARG A 445 61.23 15.47 -37.06
CA ARG A 445 60.69 14.10 -36.94
C ARG A 445 61.69 13.08 -36.36
N ASN A 446 62.95 13.13 -36.81
CA ASN A 446 64.00 12.20 -36.38
C ASN A 446 64.50 12.43 -34.94
N ASP A 447 64.27 13.62 -34.38
CA ASP A 447 64.71 13.98 -33.04
C ASP A 447 63.60 13.77 -31.99
N ARG A 448 62.41 13.31 -32.42
CA ARG A 448 61.27 13.08 -31.54
C ARG A 448 61.43 11.76 -30.80
N SER A 449 61.17 11.77 -29.49
CA SER A 449 61.01 10.55 -28.69
C SER A 449 59.75 9.78 -29.09
N GLN A 450 59.58 8.54 -28.64
CA GLN A 450 58.32 7.80 -28.87
C GLN A 450 57.13 8.55 -28.22
N PRO A 451 56.00 8.74 -28.92
CA PRO A 451 54.90 9.60 -28.45
C PRO A 451 53.99 8.99 -27.38
N ALA A 452 54.07 7.68 -27.16
CA ALA A 452 53.19 6.99 -26.23
C ALA A 452 53.42 7.42 -24.77
N ASN A 453 52.37 7.41 -23.97
CA ASN A 453 52.50 7.57 -22.53
C ASN A 453 52.98 6.24 -21.92
N PRO A 454 54.13 6.19 -21.24
CA PRO A 454 54.70 4.93 -20.76
C PRO A 454 53.86 4.25 -19.67
N TYR A 455 53.01 4.97 -18.94
CA TYR A 455 52.09 4.34 -17.98
C TYR A 455 50.96 3.58 -18.70
N LEU A 456 50.38 4.18 -19.74
CA LEU A 456 49.33 3.54 -20.55
C LEU A 456 49.85 2.31 -21.27
N GLU A 457 51.12 2.32 -21.70
CA GLU A 457 51.76 1.14 -22.32
C GLU A 457 51.96 -0.02 -21.32
N LEU A 458 51.94 0.26 -20.00
CA LEU A 458 51.87 -0.77 -18.96
C LEU A 458 50.41 -1.15 -18.59
N GLY A 459 49.42 -0.50 -19.19
CA GLY A 459 48.00 -0.63 -18.86
C GLY A 459 47.62 0.06 -17.55
N LEU A 460 48.31 1.13 -17.18
CA LEU A 460 48.08 1.85 -15.93
C LEU A 460 47.73 3.32 -16.15
N PRO A 461 46.95 3.93 -15.24
CA PRO A 461 46.78 5.38 -15.21
C PRO A 461 48.12 6.10 -15.09
N HIS A 462 48.18 7.31 -15.67
CA HIS A 462 49.35 8.19 -15.56
C HIS A 462 49.73 8.40 -14.09
N LYS A 463 51.04 8.29 -13.78
CA LYS A 463 51.61 8.39 -12.43
C LYS A 463 51.15 7.32 -11.42
N SER A 464 50.64 6.17 -11.87
CA SER A 464 50.35 5.06 -10.96
C SER A 464 51.60 4.59 -10.20
N GLU A 465 51.52 4.55 -8.87
CA GLU A 465 52.60 4.09 -7.99
C GLU A 465 52.92 2.60 -8.16
N GLN A 466 51.98 1.84 -8.71
CA GLN A 466 52.08 0.39 -8.88
C GLN A 466 52.85 -0.01 -10.15
N TRP A 467 53.41 0.94 -10.90
CA TRP A 467 54.02 0.68 -12.20
C TRP A 467 55.18 -0.32 -12.15
N LYS A 468 55.96 -0.34 -11.07
CA LYS A 468 57.06 -1.31 -10.89
C LYS A 468 56.55 -2.74 -10.75
N HIS A 469 55.42 -2.93 -10.07
CA HIS A 469 54.77 -4.22 -9.93
C HIS A 469 54.22 -4.69 -11.28
N GLN A 470 53.42 -3.84 -11.95
CA GLN A 470 52.82 -4.16 -13.23
C GLN A 470 53.85 -4.47 -14.32
N TRP A 471 54.96 -3.74 -14.36
CA TRP A 471 56.07 -4.04 -15.27
C TRP A 471 56.64 -5.45 -15.04
N ARG A 472 56.79 -5.89 -13.78
CA ARG A 472 57.27 -7.25 -13.47
C ARG A 472 56.27 -8.30 -13.94
N GLU A 473 54.97 -8.07 -13.71
CA GLU A 473 53.91 -8.97 -14.17
C GLU A 473 53.90 -9.10 -15.70
N ARG A 474 53.86 -7.96 -16.42
CA ARG A 474 53.93 -7.96 -17.89
C ARG A 474 55.17 -8.65 -18.42
N ARG A 475 56.34 -8.42 -17.81
CA ARG A 475 57.58 -9.10 -18.22
C ARG A 475 57.50 -10.63 -18.06
N ARG A 476 56.76 -11.14 -17.07
CA ARG A 476 56.55 -12.59 -16.90
C ARG A 476 55.54 -13.12 -17.92
N ALA A 477 54.44 -12.40 -18.13
CA ALA A 477 53.37 -12.78 -19.06
C ALA A 477 53.82 -12.74 -20.53
N ASP A 478 54.58 -11.71 -20.91
CA ASP A 478 55.01 -11.46 -22.29
C ASP A 478 56.39 -12.04 -22.61
N ARG A 479 56.88 -13.02 -21.81
CA ARG A 479 58.23 -13.58 -21.95
C ARG A 479 58.51 -14.10 -23.37
N ASP A 480 57.50 -14.66 -24.00
CA ASP A 480 57.59 -15.28 -25.32
C ASP A 480 57.26 -14.31 -26.47
N ASN A 481 56.87 -13.06 -26.16
CA ASN A 481 56.60 -12.01 -27.14
C ASN A 481 57.63 -10.88 -27.02
N LEU A 482 58.64 -10.91 -27.91
CA LEU A 482 59.75 -9.96 -27.93
C LEU A 482 59.30 -8.50 -28.06
N ASP A 483 58.27 -8.24 -28.85
CA ASP A 483 57.80 -6.86 -29.11
C ASP A 483 57.11 -6.27 -27.87
N LEU A 484 56.25 -7.05 -27.21
CA LEU A 484 55.59 -6.64 -25.97
C LEU A 484 56.60 -6.49 -24.81
N ALA A 485 57.58 -7.40 -24.72
CA ALA A 485 58.66 -7.30 -23.75
C ALA A 485 59.54 -6.05 -23.97
N ALA A 486 59.82 -5.70 -25.23
CA ALA A 486 60.56 -4.49 -25.58
C ALA A 486 59.78 -3.22 -25.21
N GLN A 487 58.47 -3.19 -25.49
CA GLN A 487 57.56 -2.10 -25.13
C GLN A 487 57.50 -1.87 -23.61
N ALA A 488 57.36 -2.95 -22.83
CA ALA A 488 57.37 -2.86 -21.36
C ALA A 488 58.70 -2.34 -20.80
N ASN A 489 59.83 -2.76 -21.38
CA ASN A 489 61.16 -2.28 -20.97
C ASN A 489 61.40 -0.82 -21.37
N TRP A 490 60.92 -0.39 -22.53
CA TRP A 490 60.93 1.01 -22.94
C TRP A 490 60.12 1.87 -21.94
N ALA A 491 58.92 1.42 -21.58
CA ALA A 491 58.05 2.13 -20.63
C ALA A 491 58.74 2.31 -19.27
N LYS A 492 59.34 1.24 -18.72
CA LYS A 492 60.15 1.31 -17.50
C LYS A 492 61.27 2.35 -17.59
N ARG A 493 62.08 2.30 -18.65
CA ARG A 493 63.21 3.24 -18.82
C ARG A 493 62.71 4.69 -18.85
N ARG A 494 61.59 4.92 -19.54
CA ARG A 494 61.02 6.26 -19.68
C ARG A 494 60.44 6.79 -18.37
N ILE A 495 59.75 5.94 -17.59
CA ILE A 495 59.24 6.31 -16.26
C ILE A 495 60.40 6.61 -15.31
N GLU A 496 61.43 5.75 -15.23
CA GLU A 496 62.58 5.99 -14.37
C GLU A 496 63.35 7.26 -14.75
N GLN A 497 63.42 7.60 -16.04
CA GLN A 497 64.04 8.84 -16.48
C GLN A 497 63.25 10.06 -16.00
N ALA A 498 61.91 10.02 -16.13
CA ALA A 498 61.03 11.08 -15.65
C ALA A 498 61.10 11.21 -14.11
N GLU A 499 61.11 10.09 -13.37
CA GLU A 499 61.27 10.10 -11.90
C GLU A 499 62.61 10.73 -11.48
N ARG A 500 63.72 10.41 -12.16
CA ARG A 500 65.04 10.99 -11.85
C ARG A 500 65.14 12.47 -12.18
N ALA A 501 64.44 12.93 -13.22
CA ALA A 501 64.45 14.32 -13.68
C ALA A 501 63.35 15.17 -13.04
N GLU A 502 62.43 14.54 -12.30
CA GLU A 502 61.19 15.15 -11.79
C GLU A 502 60.36 15.87 -12.87
N ASP A 503 60.42 15.37 -14.11
CA ASP A 503 59.79 15.98 -15.29
C ASP A 503 58.93 14.97 -16.05
N TRP A 504 57.62 15.23 -16.07
CA TRP A 504 56.60 14.48 -16.80
C TRP A 504 56.00 15.26 -17.96
N SER A 505 56.52 16.46 -18.27
CA SER A 505 55.97 17.37 -19.27
C SER A 505 55.95 16.77 -20.69
N ASP A 506 56.75 15.73 -20.92
CA ASP A 506 56.85 15.00 -22.18
C ASP A 506 55.77 13.91 -22.37
N PHE A 507 54.90 13.65 -21.39
CA PHE A 507 53.89 12.60 -21.46
C PHE A 507 52.50 13.16 -21.74
N PHE A 508 51.81 12.57 -22.71
CA PHE A 508 50.41 12.89 -22.99
C PHE A 508 49.51 12.23 -21.95
N VAL A 509 48.72 12.99 -21.19
CA VAL A 509 47.94 12.48 -20.05
C VAL A 509 46.53 12.06 -20.46
N LEU A 510 46.14 10.83 -20.09
CA LEU A 510 44.77 10.28 -20.17
C LEU A 510 44.41 9.54 -18.85
N PRO A 511 43.16 9.64 -18.35
CA PRO A 511 42.21 10.72 -18.65
C PRO A 511 42.70 12.06 -18.07
N LEU A 512 42.13 13.20 -18.48
CA LEU A 512 42.40 14.49 -17.81
C LEU A 512 41.61 14.63 -16.51
N ASP A 513 40.40 14.09 -16.51
CA ASP A 513 39.49 14.06 -15.39
C ASP A 513 39.08 12.61 -15.07
N PRO A 514 39.68 11.99 -14.04
CA PRO A 514 39.27 10.66 -13.59
C PRO A 514 37.79 10.60 -13.17
N THR A 515 37.18 11.73 -12.77
CA THR A 515 35.78 11.76 -12.35
C THR A 515 34.81 11.59 -13.53
N ALA A 516 35.22 11.97 -14.75
CA ALA A 516 34.42 11.79 -15.96
C ALA A 516 34.21 10.31 -16.33
N LEU A 517 35.08 9.42 -15.85
CA LEU A 517 34.97 7.96 -16.03
C LEU A 517 34.27 7.26 -14.87
N ARG A 518 33.90 8.00 -13.80
CA ARG A 518 33.38 7.39 -12.57
C ARG A 518 31.91 7.00 -12.73
N LEU A 519 31.60 5.76 -12.38
CA LEU A 519 30.20 5.31 -12.27
C LEU A 519 29.51 5.96 -11.07
N PRO A 520 28.24 6.37 -11.22
CA PRO A 520 27.45 6.93 -10.12
C PRO A 520 27.37 5.95 -8.95
N THR A 521 27.29 6.49 -7.73
CA THR A 521 27.10 5.75 -6.46
C THR A 521 25.70 5.99 -5.90
N VAL A 522 24.70 6.01 -6.79
CA VAL A 522 23.29 6.28 -6.44
C VAL A 522 22.60 4.95 -6.16
N ARG A 523 21.56 4.95 -5.34
CA ARG A 523 20.77 3.75 -5.01
C ARG A 523 19.75 3.44 -6.12
N PRO A 524 19.54 2.16 -6.48
CA PRO A 524 18.62 1.77 -7.54
C PRO A 524 17.17 2.01 -7.10
N ARG A 525 16.44 2.83 -7.85
CA ARG A 525 15.02 3.12 -7.56
C ARG A 525 14.08 2.10 -8.20
N SER A 526 14.43 1.63 -9.39
CA SER A 526 13.62 0.72 -10.20
C SER A 526 13.50 -0.68 -9.61
N LEU A 527 14.47 -1.11 -8.78
CA LEU A 527 14.43 -2.38 -8.06
C LEU A 527 14.03 -2.24 -6.58
N THR A 528 13.79 -1.02 -6.09
CA THR A 528 13.32 -0.83 -4.71
C THR A 528 11.80 -1.02 -4.68
N PRO A 529 11.27 -1.97 -3.89
CA PRO A 529 9.83 -2.15 -3.74
C PRO A 529 9.10 -0.88 -3.32
N ARG A 530 7.81 -0.82 -3.64
CA ARG A 530 6.92 0.17 -3.02
C ARG A 530 6.80 -0.15 -1.53
N PRO A 531 6.48 0.85 -0.69
CA PRO A 531 6.22 0.61 0.73
C PRO A 531 5.20 -0.51 0.88
N ALA A 532 5.48 -1.48 1.75
CA ALA A 532 4.54 -2.56 2.02
C ALA A 532 3.24 -1.99 2.61
N VAL A 533 2.16 -2.75 2.63
CA VAL A 533 1.00 -2.37 3.46
C VAL A 533 1.32 -2.68 4.91
N MET A 534 0.84 -1.84 5.83
CA MET A 534 1.02 -2.10 7.25
C MET A 534 0.30 -3.41 7.67
N PRO A 535 0.97 -4.32 8.39
CA PRO A 535 0.35 -5.56 8.85
C PRO A 535 -0.81 -5.33 9.80
N ARG A 536 -1.70 -6.31 9.85
CA ARG A 536 -2.83 -6.34 10.79
C ARG A 536 -2.40 -6.31 12.25
N ARG A 537 -3.08 -5.48 13.06
CA ARG A 537 -2.90 -5.34 14.51
C ARG A 537 -4.05 -5.86 15.35
N THR A 538 -5.21 -6.06 14.74
CA THR A 538 -6.39 -6.58 15.44
C THR A 538 -6.49 -8.09 15.26
N PRO A 539 -6.99 -8.85 16.24
CA PRO A 539 -7.36 -10.24 16.03
C PRO A 539 -8.59 -10.33 15.11
N SER A 540 -8.60 -11.29 14.19
CA SER A 540 -9.77 -11.56 13.34
C SER A 540 -10.91 -12.21 14.12
N GLY A 541 -12.14 -11.76 13.88
CA GLY A 541 -13.33 -12.31 14.51
C GLY A 541 -13.37 -12.17 16.03
N ALA A 542 -12.82 -11.08 16.59
CA ALA A 542 -12.80 -10.86 18.03
C ALA A 542 -14.23 -10.84 18.61
N ALA A 543 -14.48 -11.64 19.67
CA ALA A 543 -15.82 -11.74 20.25
C ALA A 543 -16.37 -10.40 20.77
N ALA A 544 -15.49 -9.53 21.30
CA ALA A 544 -15.85 -8.19 21.74
C ALA A 544 -16.32 -7.30 20.57
N ASP A 545 -15.68 -7.41 19.42
CA ASP A 545 -16.02 -6.64 18.22
C ASP A 545 -17.38 -7.09 17.67
N LEU A 546 -17.61 -8.41 17.60
CA LEU A 546 -18.90 -8.97 17.21
C LEU A 546 -20.01 -8.55 18.18
N SER A 547 -19.74 -8.52 19.50
CA SER A 547 -20.69 -8.03 20.49
C SER A 547 -21.01 -6.55 20.29
N ALA A 548 -20.02 -5.72 20.01
CA ALA A 548 -20.25 -4.29 19.75
C ALA A 548 -21.11 -4.06 18.50
N VAL A 549 -20.90 -4.84 17.44
CA VAL A 549 -21.76 -4.81 16.24
C VAL A 549 -23.17 -5.30 16.56
N ARG A 550 -23.31 -6.39 17.33
CA ARG A 550 -24.60 -6.92 17.79
C ARG A 550 -25.38 -5.88 18.59
N ASP A 551 -24.75 -5.24 19.57
CA ASP A 551 -25.39 -4.25 20.45
C ASP A 551 -25.83 -3.02 19.64
N ARG A 552 -25.02 -2.59 18.67
CA ARG A 552 -25.42 -1.53 17.74
C ARG A 552 -26.60 -1.95 16.87
N ALA A 553 -26.59 -3.17 16.33
CA ALA A 553 -27.70 -3.70 15.55
C ALA A 553 -28.99 -3.76 16.38
N LEU A 554 -28.92 -4.18 17.66
CA LEU A 554 -30.05 -4.10 18.58
C LEU A 554 -30.54 -2.66 18.71
N ALA A 555 -29.65 -1.70 18.97
CA ALA A 555 -30.03 -0.30 19.14
C ALA A 555 -30.77 0.29 17.92
N THR A 556 -30.49 -0.18 16.69
CA THR A 556 -31.24 0.26 15.49
C THR A 556 -32.71 -0.17 15.47
N LEU A 557 -33.12 -1.09 16.35
CA LEU A 557 -34.52 -1.52 16.46
C LEU A 557 -35.37 -0.59 17.32
N LEU A 558 -34.79 0.40 18.00
CA LEU A 558 -35.52 1.36 18.86
C LEU A 558 -36.73 2.01 18.16
N PRO A 559 -36.64 2.47 16.90
CA PRO A 559 -37.80 3.04 16.19
C PRO A 559 -38.96 2.06 16.01
N THR A 560 -38.69 0.75 16.07
CA THR A 560 -39.69 -0.31 15.89
C THR A 560 -40.46 -0.64 17.17
N LEU A 561 -40.11 -0.03 18.32
CA LEU A 561 -40.92 -0.10 19.54
C LEU A 561 -42.29 0.58 19.31
N LEU A 562 -43.34 -0.12 19.69
CA LEU A 562 -44.72 0.32 19.56
C LEU A 562 -45.07 1.42 20.58
N SER A 563 -46.18 2.13 20.37
CA SER A 563 -46.73 3.08 21.35
C SER A 563 -47.62 2.42 22.41
N ALA A 564 -48.01 1.17 22.19
CA ALA A 564 -48.71 0.33 23.16
C ALA A 564 -48.35 -1.14 22.91
N PRO A 565 -48.27 -1.97 23.96
CA PRO A 565 -48.02 -3.40 23.79
C PRO A 565 -49.15 -4.04 22.98
N ARG A 566 -48.83 -4.96 22.07
CA ARG A 566 -49.89 -5.73 21.39
C ARG A 566 -50.61 -6.57 22.43
N ARG A 567 -51.92 -6.35 22.59
CA ARG A 567 -52.75 -7.16 23.50
C ARG A 567 -53.17 -8.43 22.77
N PRO A 568 -52.78 -9.62 23.24
CA PRO A 568 -53.28 -10.87 22.66
C PRO A 568 -54.81 -11.03 22.85
N ASP A 569 -55.40 -10.35 23.84
CA ASP A 569 -56.71 -10.71 24.40
C ASP A 569 -57.85 -9.66 24.23
N HIS A 570 -57.61 -8.47 23.66
CA HIS A 570 -58.63 -7.40 23.63
C HIS A 570 -58.74 -6.73 22.26
N ASP A 571 -59.57 -7.29 21.38
CA ASP A 571 -60.21 -6.61 20.23
C ASP A 571 -61.54 -7.29 19.88
N HIS A 572 -62.37 -7.54 20.89
CA HIS A 572 -63.75 -8.02 20.72
C HIS A 572 -64.65 -7.38 21.78
N ARG A 573 -64.90 -6.07 21.64
CA ARG A 573 -66.12 -5.41 22.12
C ARG A 573 -66.09 -3.96 21.67
N THR A 574 -66.49 -3.73 20.42
CA THR A 574 -67.29 -2.58 19.96
C THR A 574 -67.39 -2.63 18.44
N SER A 575 -68.40 -3.34 17.96
CA SER A 575 -69.05 -3.13 16.66
C SER A 575 -70.38 -3.88 16.78
N SER A 576 -71.37 -3.19 17.29
CA SER A 576 -72.77 -3.42 16.91
C SER A 576 -73.06 -2.59 15.69
#